data_AF-M1CS79-F1
#
_entry.id   AF-M1CS79-F1
#
_cell.length_a   1.000
_cell.length_b   1.000
_cell.length_c   1.000
_cell.angle_alpha   90.00
_cell.angle_beta   90.00
_cell.angle_gamma   90.00
#
_symmetry.space_group_name_H-M   'P 1'
#
loop_
_entity.id
_entity.type
_entity.pdbx_description
1 polymer ?
#
loop_
_entity_poly.entity_id
_entity_poly.type
_entity_poly.pdbx_seq_one_letter_code
_entity_poly.pdbx_strand_id
1 'polypeptide(L)'
;MKKFVCHDPCQETNIIIITHGLSSRIFLMKWFDWTVEQFEVLNRMRTGEFQVLQLGQGGEYSLAFHHDDKKLREWGLSPDMIEDQKCKAYGPTGVKWQGTCDSYPFMDCFAEDSDDENTLSKL
;
A
#
# COMPACT_ATOMS: atom_id res chain seq x y z
N MET A 1 26.44 14.59 -2.32
CA MET A 1 27.13 13.43 -1.69
C MET A 1 26.39 13.06 -0.40
N LYS A 2 25.47 12.11 -0.47
CA LYS A 2 25.04 11.31 0.68
C LYS A 2 25.01 9.87 0.20
N LYS A 3 26.00 9.10 0.67
CA LYS A 3 26.05 7.65 0.53
C LYS A 3 24.92 7.09 1.39
N PHE A 4 23.93 6.47 0.78
CA PHE A 4 23.06 5.53 1.47
C PHE A 4 23.86 4.23 1.57
N VAL A 5 24.50 4.01 2.72
CA VAL A 5 25.21 2.75 3.01
C VAL A 5 24.58 2.12 4.25
N CYS A 6 24.55 0.77 4.18
CA CYS A 6 24.02 -0.24 5.10
C CYS A 6 22.59 -0.71 4.76
N HIS A 7 22.49 -1.67 3.83
CA HIS A 7 21.34 -2.56 3.75
C HIS A 7 21.50 -3.61 4.85
N ASP A 8 21.06 -3.25 6.06
CA ASP A 8 20.77 -4.22 7.11
C ASP A 8 19.38 -4.82 6.81
N PRO A 9 19.24 -6.13 6.56
CA PRO A 9 17.95 -6.75 6.26
C PRO A 9 16.95 -6.68 7.44
N CYS A 10 17.37 -6.12 8.58
CA CYS A 10 16.58 -5.91 9.78
C CYS A 10 16.04 -4.47 9.93
N GLN A 11 16.32 -3.53 9.01
CA GLN A 11 15.77 -2.18 9.10
C GLN A 11 14.34 -2.10 8.57
N GLU A 12 13.39 -2.05 9.50
CA GLU A 12 12.00 -1.66 9.23
C GLU A 12 11.99 -0.27 8.54
N THR A 13 11.57 -0.27 7.27
CA THR A 13 11.53 0.95 6.45
C THR A 13 10.10 1.47 6.37
N ASN A 14 9.89 2.70 6.86
CA ASN A 14 8.61 3.39 6.79
C ASN A 14 8.62 4.41 5.65
N ILE A 15 7.54 4.45 4.85
CA ILE A 15 7.41 5.33 3.70
C ILE A 15 6.35 6.40 3.99
N ILE A 16 6.67 7.67 3.69
CA ILE A 16 5.73 8.78 3.75
C ILE A 16 5.49 9.30 2.33
N ILE A 17 4.24 9.29 1.90
CA ILE A 17 3.82 9.81 0.58
C ILE A 17 3.05 11.11 0.79
N ILE A 18 3.56 12.21 0.23
CA ILE A 18 2.89 13.52 0.25
C ILE A 18 2.38 13.82 -1.15
N THR A 19 1.06 13.91 -1.31
CA THR A 19 0.44 14.09 -2.63
C THR A 19 -0.92 14.81 -2.53
N HIS A 20 -1.56 15.04 -3.67
CA HIS A 20 -2.90 15.62 -3.76
C HIS A 20 -3.99 14.59 -3.45
N GLY A 21 -5.15 15.07 -2.98
CA GLY A 21 -6.25 14.19 -2.57
C GLY A 21 -6.83 13.31 -3.69
N LEU A 22 -6.68 13.67 -4.96
CA LEU A 22 -7.06 12.79 -6.07
C LEU A 22 -6.03 11.67 -6.27
N SER A 23 -4.74 12.02 -6.26
CA SER A 23 -3.64 11.07 -6.39
C SER A 23 -3.63 10.05 -5.26
N SER A 24 -3.93 10.45 -4.02
CA SER A 24 -4.02 9.52 -2.89
C SER A 24 -5.15 8.49 -3.07
N ARG A 25 -6.31 8.92 -3.58
CA ARG A 25 -7.42 8.00 -3.88
C ARG A 25 -7.07 7.02 -4.98
N ILE A 26 -6.41 7.48 -6.06
CA ILE A 26 -5.96 6.61 -7.16
C ILE A 26 -4.93 5.61 -6.65
N PHE A 27 -4.01 6.06 -5.78
CA PHE A 27 -3.05 5.19 -5.13
C PHE A 27 -3.75 4.09 -4.33
N LEU A 28 -4.71 4.42 -3.47
CA LEU A 28 -5.45 3.42 -2.69
C LEU A 28 -6.29 2.48 -3.54
N MET A 29 -6.96 3.01 -4.57
CA MET A 29 -7.69 2.19 -5.53
C MET A 29 -6.77 1.15 -6.14
N LYS A 30 -5.59 1.57 -6.60
CA LYS A 30 -4.66 0.64 -7.22
C LYS A 30 -4.02 -0.32 -6.22
N TRP A 31 -3.73 0.15 -5.00
CA TRP A 31 -3.08 -0.63 -3.95
C TRP A 31 -3.97 -1.78 -3.44
N PHE A 32 -5.27 -1.52 -3.28
CA PHE A 32 -6.24 -2.51 -2.80
C PHE A 32 -7.04 -3.17 -3.92
N ASP A 33 -6.68 -2.89 -5.17
CA ASP A 33 -7.38 -3.38 -6.36
C ASP A 33 -8.89 -3.13 -6.31
N TRP A 34 -9.27 -1.93 -5.86
CA TRP A 34 -10.67 -1.53 -5.79
C TRP A 34 -11.24 -1.25 -7.18
N THR A 35 -12.51 -1.59 -7.35
CA THR A 35 -13.21 -1.34 -8.62
C THR A 35 -13.42 0.15 -8.86
N VAL A 36 -13.74 0.52 -10.10
CA VAL A 36 -14.03 1.92 -10.46
C VAL A 36 -15.21 2.44 -9.63
N GLU A 37 -16.25 1.62 -9.44
CA GLU A 37 -17.43 1.98 -8.65
C GLU A 37 -17.08 2.22 -7.18
N GLN A 38 -16.21 1.38 -6.61
CA GLN A 38 -15.67 1.58 -5.25
C GLN A 38 -14.83 2.85 -5.16
N PHE A 39 -14.04 3.16 -6.19
CA PHE A 39 -13.24 4.38 -6.22
C PHE A 39 -14.10 5.64 -6.31
N GLU A 40 -15.14 5.64 -7.14
CA GLU A 40 -15.99 6.82 -7.37
C GLU A 40 -16.69 7.29 -6.09
N VAL A 41 -17.09 6.37 -5.22
CA VAL A 41 -17.77 6.67 -3.95
C VAL A 41 -16.84 7.18 -2.84
N LEU A 42 -15.52 7.09 -3.02
CA LEU A 42 -14.57 7.60 -2.03
C LEU A 42 -14.69 9.13 -1.87
N ASN A 43 -14.68 9.57 -0.62
CA ASN A 43 -14.68 10.99 -0.30
C ASN A 43 -13.28 11.61 -0.48
N ARG A 44 -13.25 12.91 -0.77
CA ARG A 44 -11.99 13.66 -0.80
C ARG A 44 -11.46 13.82 0.63
N MET A 45 -10.21 13.47 0.84
CA MET A 45 -9.46 13.77 2.06
C MET A 45 -9.44 15.27 2.34
N ARG A 46 -9.55 15.65 3.62
CA ARG A 46 -9.40 17.05 4.04
C ARG A 46 -7.94 17.47 3.91
N THR A 47 -7.68 18.75 3.72
CA THR A 47 -6.31 19.27 3.70
C THR A 47 -5.62 18.96 5.03
N GLY A 48 -4.45 18.31 4.96
CA GLY A 48 -3.68 17.90 6.14
C GLY A 48 -4.15 16.60 6.80
N GLU A 49 -5.12 15.90 6.21
CA GLU A 49 -5.51 14.56 6.66
C GLU A 49 -4.52 13.50 6.16
N PHE A 50 -4.31 12.45 6.96
CA PHE A 50 -3.40 11.35 6.61
C PHE A 50 -4.09 9.99 6.75
N GLN A 51 -3.60 9.02 6.00
CA GLN A 51 -4.01 7.62 6.00
C GLN A 51 -2.78 6.77 6.32
N VAL A 52 -2.91 5.88 7.31
CA VAL A 52 -1.86 4.94 7.71
C VAL A 52 -2.20 3.55 7.18
N LEU A 53 -1.31 3.01 6.36
CA LEU A 53 -1.32 1.61 5.93
C LEU A 53 -0.30 0.87 6.78
N GLN A 54 -0.74 -0.16 7.50
CA GLN A 54 0.13 -1.01 8.30
C GLN A 54 0.08 -2.46 7.81
N LEU A 55 1.25 -3.10 7.76
CA LEU A 55 1.40 -4.50 7.38
C LEU A 55 0.76 -5.41 8.43
N GLY A 56 -0.26 -6.17 8.03
CA GLY A 56 -0.92 -7.16 8.88
C GLY A 56 -0.16 -8.49 8.94
N GLN A 57 -0.62 -9.38 9.82
CA GLN A 57 0.00 -10.69 10.03
C GLN A 57 -0.06 -11.58 8.79
N GLY A 58 -0.99 -11.33 7.87
CA GLY A 58 -1.11 -12.01 6.58
C GLY A 58 -0.13 -11.53 5.51
N GLY A 59 0.70 -10.52 5.79
CA GLY A 59 1.61 -9.93 4.81
C GLY A 59 0.95 -8.91 3.88
N GLU A 60 -0.28 -8.49 4.18
CA GLU A 60 -1.01 -7.47 3.42
C GLU A 60 -1.13 -6.18 4.25
N TYR A 61 -0.96 -5.03 3.60
CA TYR A 61 -1.19 -3.74 4.26
C TYR A 61 -2.70 -3.50 4.47
N SER A 62 -3.06 -2.78 5.52
CA SER A 62 -4.45 -2.44 5.84
C SER A 62 -4.58 -1.04 6.45
N LEU A 63 -5.71 -0.39 6.15
CA LEU A 63 -6.17 0.84 6.79
C LEU A 63 -6.81 0.61 8.17
N ALA A 64 -7.20 -0.61 8.52
CA ALA A 64 -8.04 -0.90 9.70
C ALA A 64 -7.29 -0.95 11.05
N PHE A 65 -5.97 -0.77 11.07
CA PHE A 65 -5.17 -0.78 12.31
C PHE A 65 -5.33 0.51 13.13
N HIS A 66 -5.31 1.65 12.45
CA HIS A 66 -5.26 2.97 13.10
C HIS A 66 -6.53 3.80 12.90
N HIS A 67 -7.55 3.24 12.23
CA HIS A 67 -8.79 3.92 11.91
C HIS A 67 -9.98 3.05 12.26
N ASP A 68 -10.98 3.64 12.90
CA ASP A 68 -12.24 3.00 13.23
C ASP A 68 -13.19 2.97 12.02
N ASP A 69 -14.19 2.08 12.05
CA ASP A 69 -15.18 1.94 10.97
C ASP A 69 -15.85 3.26 10.59
N LYS A 70 -16.14 4.12 11.57
CA LYS A 70 -16.74 5.41 11.30
C LYS A 70 -15.81 6.25 10.44
N LYS A 71 -14.52 6.28 10.74
CA LYS A 71 -13.53 7.01 9.96
C LYS A 71 -13.38 6.45 8.55
N LEU A 72 -13.36 5.13 8.41
CA LEU A 72 -13.32 4.48 7.10
C LEU A 72 -14.57 4.82 6.26
N ARG A 73 -15.76 4.86 6.89
CA ARG A 73 -17.00 5.31 6.24
C ARG A 73 -16.98 6.80 5.88
N GLU A 74 -16.38 7.65 6.72
CA GLU A 74 -16.18 9.06 6.41
C GLU A 74 -15.33 9.24 5.14
N TRP A 75 -14.37 8.35 4.88
CA TRP A 75 -13.61 8.31 3.63
C TRP A 75 -14.36 7.67 2.45
N GLY A 76 -15.58 7.19 2.66
CA GLY A 76 -16.45 6.62 1.63
C GLY A 76 -16.23 5.13 1.39
N LEU A 77 -15.52 4.41 2.28
CA LEU A 77 -15.41 2.96 2.15
C LEU A 77 -16.76 2.30 2.40
N SER A 78 -17.16 1.40 1.50
CA SER A 78 -18.35 0.58 1.66
C SER A 78 -18.17 -0.45 2.79
N PRO A 79 -19.27 -1.05 3.32
CA PRO A 79 -19.16 -2.12 4.32
C PRO A 79 -18.23 -3.26 3.89
N ASP A 80 -18.35 -3.72 2.65
CA ASP A 80 -17.53 -4.80 2.10
C ASP A 80 -16.04 -4.44 2.06
N MET A 81 -15.72 -3.19 1.68
CA MET A 81 -14.34 -2.69 1.69
C MET A 81 -13.78 -2.64 3.12
N ILE A 82 -14.60 -2.26 4.11
CA ILE A 82 -14.19 -2.21 5.52
C ILE A 82 -13.93 -3.62 6.04
N GLU A 83 -14.78 -4.59 5.69
CA GLU A 83 -14.59 -6.00 6.05
C GLU A 83 -13.31 -6.58 5.43
N ASP A 84 -13.04 -6.27 4.16
CA ASP A 84 -11.77 -6.62 3.50
C ASP A 84 -10.57 -6.04 4.26
N GLN A 85 -10.59 -4.74 4.59
CA GLN A 85 -9.50 -4.10 5.33
C GLN A 85 -9.31 -4.74 6.71
N LYS A 86 -10.39 -5.08 7.43
CA LYS A 86 -10.29 -5.80 8.71
C LYS A 86 -9.73 -7.20 8.54
N CYS A 87 -10.10 -7.90 7.47
CA CYS A 87 -9.55 -9.21 7.17
C CYS A 87 -8.04 -9.12 6.88
N LYS A 88 -7.58 -8.12 6.13
CA LYS A 88 -6.15 -7.88 5.89
C LYS A 88 -5.39 -7.52 7.18
N ALA A 89 -6.01 -6.79 8.11
CA ALA A 89 -5.40 -6.43 9.38
C ALA A 89 -5.32 -7.60 10.39
N TYR A 90 -6.43 -8.32 10.57
CA TYR A 90 -6.63 -9.24 11.68
C TYR A 90 -6.88 -10.70 11.25
N GLY A 91 -6.95 -10.97 9.95
CA GLY A 91 -7.22 -12.29 9.40
C GLY A 91 -6.10 -13.29 9.68
N PRO A 92 -6.41 -14.60 9.61
CA PRO A 92 -5.45 -15.65 9.90
C PRO A 92 -4.27 -15.62 8.92
N THR A 93 -3.06 -15.78 9.47
CA THR A 93 -1.81 -15.89 8.70
C THR A 93 -1.93 -17.01 7.65
N GLY A 94 -1.72 -16.68 6.38
CA GLY A 94 -1.64 -17.66 5.28
C GLY A 94 -2.88 -17.78 4.38
N VAL A 95 -3.96 -17.06 4.66
CA VAL A 95 -5.08 -16.93 3.71
C VAL A 95 -4.79 -15.74 2.79
N LYS A 96 -4.11 -16.00 1.67
CA LYS A 96 -3.98 -15.01 0.59
C LYS A 96 -5.36 -14.84 -0.03
N TRP A 97 -5.93 -13.63 0.03
CA TRP A 97 -7.17 -13.33 -0.68
C TRP A 97 -7.00 -13.66 -2.17
N GLN A 98 -7.81 -14.59 -2.68
CA GLN A 98 -7.94 -14.91 -4.11
C GLN A 98 -8.74 -13.80 -4.81
N GLY A 99 -8.37 -12.54 -4.60
CA GLY A 99 -8.74 -11.46 -5.52
C GLY A 99 -8.01 -11.71 -6.83
N THR A 100 -8.70 -11.57 -7.95
CA THR A 100 -8.21 -11.85 -9.30
C THR A 100 -7.04 -10.94 -9.68
N CYS A 101 -5.83 -11.26 -9.24
CA CYS A 101 -4.63 -10.55 -9.66
C CYS A 101 -4.01 -11.30 -10.85
N ASP A 102 -4.50 -10.97 -12.04
CA ASP A 102 -3.59 -10.90 -13.18
C ASP A 102 -2.56 -9.82 -12.86
N SER A 103 -1.28 -10.20 -12.87
CA SER A 103 -0.16 -9.29 -12.67
C SER A 103 -0.30 -8.08 -13.58
N TYR A 104 -0.45 -6.87 -13.02
CA TYR A 104 -0.49 -5.65 -13.81
C TYR A 104 0.94 -5.18 -14.07
N PRO A 105 1.48 -5.29 -15.30
CA PRO A 105 2.87 -4.96 -15.61
C PRO A 105 3.25 -3.48 -15.41
N PHE A 106 2.27 -2.61 -15.13
CA PHE A 106 2.50 -1.18 -14.92
C PHE A 106 3.32 -0.85 -13.66
N MET A 107 3.24 -1.64 -12.58
CA MET A 107 4.07 -1.40 -11.39
C MET A 107 5.44 -2.07 -11.47
N ASP A 108 5.61 -3.10 -12.30
CA ASP A 108 6.92 -3.72 -12.54
C ASP A 108 7.91 -2.72 -13.17
N CYS A 109 7.41 -1.70 -13.89
CA CYS A 109 8.23 -0.60 -14.40
C CYS A 109 8.89 0.27 -13.32
N PHE A 110 8.49 0.16 -12.04
CA PHE A 110 9.17 0.82 -10.92
C PHE A 110 10.10 -0.11 -10.14
N ALA A 111 10.12 -1.40 -10.48
CA ALA A 111 10.91 -2.41 -9.78
C ALA A 111 12.33 -2.58 -10.34
N GLU A 112 12.66 -1.94 -11.46
CA GLU A 112 13.98 -2.01 -12.09
C GLU A 112 14.74 -0.69 -11.93
N ASP A 113 15.68 -0.66 -11.00
CA ASP A 113 17.03 -0.06 -11.17
C ASP A 113 17.83 -0.16 -9.86
N SER A 114 18.53 -1.27 -9.63
CA SER A 114 19.82 -1.27 -8.90
C SER A 114 20.54 -2.61 -9.02
N ASP A 115 21.13 -2.92 -10.17
CA ASP A 115 22.20 -3.92 -10.25
C ASP A 115 23.27 -3.44 -11.25
N ASP A 116 24.00 -2.37 -10.89
CA ASP A 116 25.28 -2.09 -11.52
C ASP A 116 26.39 -2.88 -10.81
N GLU A 117 26.70 -4.02 -11.41
CA GLU A 117 27.76 -4.96 -11.07
C GLU A 117 29.14 -4.29 -11.12
N ASN A 118 29.78 -4.11 -9.95
CA ASN A 118 31.21 -3.79 -9.88
C ASN A 118 32.04 -5.09 -9.91
N THR A 119 32.34 -5.59 -11.10
CA THR A 119 33.37 -6.62 -11.31
C THR A 119 34.60 -6.05 -12.00
N LEU A 120 35.34 -5.17 -11.30
CA LEU A 120 36.76 -4.95 -11.56
C LEU A 120 37.61 -5.58 -10.45
N SER A 121 37.79 -6.90 -10.54
CA SER A 121 38.93 -7.60 -9.95
C SER A 121 39.21 -8.93 -10.64
N LYS A 122 40.01 -8.89 -11.72
CA LYS A 122 41.08 -9.85 -12.09
C LYS A 122 41.46 -9.67 -13.57
N LEU A 123 42.48 -8.86 -13.82
CA LEU A 123 43.76 -9.25 -14.44
C LEU A 123 44.63 -8.00 -14.61
#